data_AF-A0A7W1M303-F1
#
_entry.id   AF-A0A7W1M303-F1
#
_cell.length_a   1.000
_cell.length_b   1.000
_cell.length_c   1.000
_cell.angle_alpha   90.00
_cell.angle_beta   90.00
_cell.angle_gamma   90.00
#
_symmetry.space_group_name_H-M   'P 1'
#
loop_
_entity.id
_entity.type
_entity.pdbx_description
1 polymer ?
#
loop_
_entity_poly.entity_id
_entity_poly.type
_entity_poly.pdbx_seq_one_letter_code
_entity_poly.pdbx_strand_id
1 'polypeptide(L)'
;IMTARTIDAAEAERIGLLNRVVAPEDLDTATQALVEELLANSHIAVGRAKRVIDASARPALAQTLEMEVSVQEFCVAAARESGREAAEAEAALAG
;
A
#
# COMPACT_ATOMS: atom_id res chain seq x y z
N ILE A 1 6.21 1.57 -9.24
CA ILE A 1 5.15 2.60 -9.36
C ILE A 1 4.88 2.92 -10.83
N MET A 2 5.83 3.52 -11.57
CA MET A 2 5.61 4.02 -12.94
C MET A 2 5.14 2.98 -13.98
N THR A 3 5.41 1.69 -13.77
CA THR A 3 5.03 0.62 -14.72
C THR A 3 3.76 -0.14 -14.33
N ALA A 4 3.19 0.13 -13.16
CA ALA A 4 2.05 -0.63 -12.60
C ALA A 4 2.21 -2.17 -12.63
N ARG A 5 3.44 -2.69 -12.65
CA ARG A 5 3.70 -4.13 -12.70
C ARG A 5 3.18 -4.82 -11.44
N THR A 6 2.36 -5.84 -11.61
CA THR A 6 1.91 -6.72 -10.52
C THR A 6 3.04 -7.63 -10.07
N ILE A 7 3.08 -7.95 -8.78
CA ILE A 7 4.04 -8.88 -8.18
C ILE A 7 3.28 -9.98 -7.44
N ASP A 8 3.88 -11.16 -7.33
CA ASP A 8 3.34 -12.26 -6.53
C ASP A 8 3.74 -12.11 -5.05
N ALA A 9 3.20 -12.99 -4.21
CA ALA A 9 3.43 -12.96 -2.77
C ALA A 9 4.90 -13.20 -2.41
N ALA A 10 5.58 -14.10 -3.12
CA ALA A 10 6.98 -14.43 -2.86
C ALA A 10 7.90 -13.23 -3.14
N GLU A 11 7.66 -12.52 -4.25
CA GLU A 11 8.37 -11.28 -4.55
C GLU A 11 8.06 -10.20 -3.52
N ALA A 12 6.80 -10.04 -3.12
CA ALA A 12 6.39 -9.07 -2.12
C ALA A 12 7.07 -9.30 -0.76
N GLU A 13 7.20 -10.55 -0.32
CA GLU A 13 7.97 -10.91 0.88
C GLU A 13 9.45 -10.60 0.72
N ARG A 14 10.05 -11.01 -0.40
CA ARG A 14 11.48 -10.83 -0.68
C ARG A 14 11.92 -9.37 -0.68
N ILE A 15 11.07 -8.46 -1.15
CA ILE A 15 11.34 -7.01 -1.18
C ILE A 15 10.93 -6.28 0.11
N GLY A 16 10.39 -7.00 1.11
CA GLY A 16 9.96 -6.42 2.39
C GLY A 16 8.62 -5.69 2.34
N LEU A 17 7.80 -5.90 1.30
CA LEU A 17 6.42 -5.40 1.27
C LEU A 17 5.53 -6.23 2.20
N LEU A 18 5.77 -7.54 2.29
CA LEU A 18 5.16 -8.44 3.26
C LEU A 18 6.21 -8.94 4.25
N ASN A 19 5.80 -9.16 5.50
CA ASN A 19 6.70 -9.68 6.54
C ASN A 19 6.85 -11.21 6.49
N ARG A 20 5.82 -11.93 6.02
CA ARG A 20 5.77 -13.39 5.94
C ARG A 20 4.71 -13.83 4.93
N VAL A 21 4.95 -14.90 4.19
CA VAL A 21 3.97 -15.58 3.32
C VAL A 21 3.79 -17.04 3.77
N VAL A 22 2.54 -17.50 3.83
CA VAL A 22 2.16 -18.88 4.18
C VAL A 22 1.08 -19.38 3.23
N ALA A 23 0.83 -20.70 3.23
CA ALA A 23 -0.32 -21.26 2.51
C ALA A 23 -1.64 -20.71 3.09
N PRO A 24 -2.70 -20.55 2.27
CA PRO A 24 -3.97 -19.98 2.73
C PRO A 24 -4.56 -20.69 3.96
N GLU A 25 -4.47 -22.01 4.00
CA GLU A 25 -4.94 -22.86 5.09
C GLU A 25 -4.17 -22.68 6.40
N ASP A 26 -2.96 -22.13 6.35
CA ASP A 26 -2.07 -21.94 7.51
C ASP A 26 -2.13 -20.51 8.07
N LEU A 27 -2.90 -19.61 7.45
CA LEU A 27 -2.94 -18.19 7.83
C LEU A 27 -3.30 -17.98 9.30
N ASP A 28 -4.33 -18.68 9.78
CA ASP A 28 -4.80 -18.57 11.16
C ASP A 28 -3.74 -19.06 12.14
N THR A 29 -3.14 -20.22 11.85
CA THR A 29 -2.05 -20.81 12.66
C THR A 29 -0.84 -19.89 12.73
N ALA A 30 -0.38 -19.37 11.59
CA ALA A 30 0.77 -18.48 11.52
C ALA A 30 0.54 -17.14 12.23
N THR A 31 -0.68 -16.60 12.12
CA THR A 31 -1.10 -15.39 12.82
C THR A 31 -1.12 -15.61 14.32
N GLN A 32 -1.70 -16.72 14.77
CA GLN A 32 -1.78 -17.07 16.18
C GLN A 32 -0.38 -17.25 16.79
N ALA A 33 0.54 -17.91 16.07
CA ALA A 33 1.93 -18.04 16.52
C ALA A 33 2.62 -16.68 16.71
N LEU A 34 2.39 -15.72 15.81
CA LEU A 34 2.92 -14.35 15.97
C LEU A 34 2.31 -13.66 17.19
N VAL A 35 1.01 -13.83 17.42
CA VAL A 35 0.34 -13.27 18.61
C VAL A 35 0.94 -13.85 19.88
N GLU A 36 1.17 -15.16 19.94
CA GLU A 36 1.78 -15.83 21.09
C GLU A 36 3.21 -15.32 21.37
N GLU A 37 4.01 -15.13 20.32
CA GLU A 37 5.35 -14.55 20.43
C GLU A 37 5.32 -13.12 21.02
N LEU A 38 4.37 -12.29 20.57
CA LEU A 38 4.18 -10.94 21.11
C LEU A 38 3.71 -10.96 22.57
N LEU A 39 2.80 -11.88 22.92
CA LEU A 39 2.25 -12.02 24.27
C LEU A 39 3.24 -12.61 25.28
N ALA A 40 4.27 -13.34 24.82
CA ALA A 40 5.37 -13.79 25.67
C ALA A 40 6.24 -12.63 26.19
N ASN A 41 6.08 -11.42 25.65
CA ASN A 41 6.84 -10.23 26.01
C ASN A 41 6.00 -9.22 26.81
N SER A 42 6.67 -8.22 27.42
CA SER A 42 5.97 -7.12 28.08
C SER A 42 5.16 -6.30 27.06
N HIS A 43 3.83 -6.30 27.20
CA HIS A 43 2.93 -5.53 26.33
C HIS A 43 3.26 -4.03 26.31
N ILE A 44 3.76 -3.47 27.43
CA ILE A 44 4.23 -2.09 27.50
C ILE A 44 5.47 -1.90 26.63
N ALA A 45 6.46 -2.79 26.72
CA ALA A 45 7.69 -2.69 25.95
C ALA A 45 7.42 -2.85 24.44
N VAL A 46 6.66 -3.88 24.05
CA VAL A 46 6.26 -4.11 22.65
C VAL A 46 5.52 -2.90 22.08
N GLY A 47 4.53 -2.39 22.82
CA GLY A 47 3.77 -1.22 22.39
C GLY A 47 4.60 0.07 22.32
N ARG A 48 5.63 0.24 23.16
CA ARG A 48 6.54 1.39 23.08
C ARG A 48 7.52 1.25 21.92
N ALA A 49 8.09 0.07 21.73
CA ALA A 49 8.98 -0.23 20.60
C ALA A 49 8.27 0.01 19.27
N LYS A 50 7.04 -0.51 19.09
CA LYS A 50 6.23 -0.25 17.90
C LYS A 50 6.05 1.24 17.61
N ARG A 51 5.74 2.06 18.64
CA ARG A 51 5.57 3.51 18.46
C ARG A 51 6.86 4.21 18.04
N VAL A 52 8.01 3.80 18.59
CA VAL A 52 9.31 4.38 18.23
C VAL A 52 9.69 4.04 16.80
N ILE A 53 9.51 2.77 16.39
CA ILE A 53 9.75 2.32 15.02
C ILE A 53 8.81 3.03 14.03
N ASP A 54 7.52 3.12 14.36
CA ASP A 54 6.54 3.85 13.55
C ASP A 54 6.94 5.32 13.41
N ALA A 55 7.37 5.97 14.50
CA ALA A 55 7.73 7.39 14.51
C ALA A 55 9.04 7.70 13.77
N SER A 56 9.98 6.75 13.66
CA SER A 56 11.18 6.95 12.85
C SER A 56 10.92 6.85 11.35
N ALA A 57 9.92 6.06 10.94
CA ALA A 57 9.52 5.91 9.54
C ALA A 57 8.56 7.00 9.04
N ARG A 58 7.71 7.54 9.93
CA ARG A 58 6.59 8.46 9.58
C ARG A 58 6.93 9.85 9.02
N PRO A 59 8.00 10.55 9.42
CA PRO A 59 8.24 11.93 8.98
C PRO A 59 8.37 12.05 7.45
N ALA A 60 8.97 11.06 6.80
CA ALA A 60 8.98 10.98 5.34
C ALA A 60 7.62 10.50 4.79
N LEU A 61 7.03 9.49 5.43
CA LEU A 61 5.80 8.81 4.97
C LEU A 61 4.56 9.71 4.94
N ALA A 62 4.31 10.50 5.99
CA ALA A 62 3.14 11.38 6.06
C ALA A 62 3.18 12.49 4.99
N GLN A 63 4.34 13.13 4.84
CA GLN A 63 4.56 14.15 3.81
C GLN A 63 4.43 13.56 2.39
N THR A 64 4.95 12.35 2.16
CA THR A 64 4.80 11.69 0.85
C THR A 64 3.37 11.23 0.58
N LEU A 65 2.60 10.83 1.59
CA LEU A 65 1.20 10.43 1.41
C LEU A 65 0.31 11.64 1.05
N GLU A 66 0.51 12.79 1.68
CA GLU A 66 -0.21 14.03 1.31
C GLU A 66 0.11 14.47 -0.14
N MET A 67 1.38 14.35 -0.53
CA MET A 67 1.80 14.58 -1.91
C MET A 67 1.16 13.58 -2.87
N GLU A 68 1.10 12.30 -2.50
CA GLU A 68 0.49 11.25 -3.31
C GLU A 68 -1.01 11.49 -3.54
N VAL A 69 -1.76 11.86 -2.50
CA VAL A 69 -3.18 12.24 -2.64
C VAL A 69 -3.35 13.40 -3.62
N SER A 70 -2.56 14.45 -3.46
CA SER A 70 -2.61 15.64 -4.34
C SER A 70 -2.35 15.28 -5.81
N VAL A 71 -1.37 14.40 -6.05
CA VAL A 71 -1.03 13.93 -7.41
C VAL A 71 -2.09 12.98 -7.95
N GLN A 72 -2.64 12.09 -7.13
CA GLN A 72 -3.71 11.17 -7.55
C GLN A 72 -4.97 11.94 -7.96
N GLU A 73 -5.37 12.95 -7.19
CA GLU A 73 -6.50 13.84 -7.53
C GLU A 73 -6.28 14.52 -8.89
N PHE A 74 -5.08 15.06 -9.12
CA PHE A 74 -4.71 15.63 -10.41
C PHE A 74 -4.78 14.60 -11.55
N CYS A 75 -4.19 13.42 -11.37
CA CYS A 75 -4.21 12.37 -12.39
C CYS A 75 -5.63 11.91 -12.75
N VAL A 76 -6.51 11.77 -11.75
CA VAL A 76 -7.92 11.44 -11.98
C VAL A 76 -8.65 12.55 -12.74
N ALA A 77 -8.40 13.82 -12.39
CA ALA A 77 -8.98 14.95 -13.09
C ALA A 77 -8.50 15.04 -14.55
N ALA A 78 -7.19 14.89 -14.78
CA ALA A 78 -6.59 14.91 -16.11
C ALA A 78 -7.13 13.75 -16.98
N ALA A 79 -7.20 12.53 -16.44
CA ALA A 79 -7.75 11.38 -17.17
C ALA A 79 -9.23 11.58 -17.56
N ARG A 80 -10.03 12.24 -16.71
CA ARG A 80 -11.43 12.57 -17.00
C ARG A 80 -11.56 13.63 -18.09
N GLU A 81 -10.68 14.63 -18.12
CA GLU A 81 -10.65 15.64 -19.18
C GLU A 81 -10.27 14.98 -20.52
N SER A 82 -9.16 14.24 -20.56
CA SER A 82 -8.73 13.56 -21.79
C SER A 82 -9.78 12.56 -22.31
N GLY A 83 -10.51 11.88 -21.41
CA GLY A 83 -11.63 11.02 -21.80
C GLY A 83 -12.81 11.78 -22.40
N ARG A 84 -13.10 13.00 -21.93
CA ARG A 84 -14.15 13.89 -22.50
C ARG A 84 -13.74 14.40 -23.88
N GLU A 85 -12.51 14.90 -24.01
CA GLU A 85 -11.97 15.39 -25.29
C GLU A 85 -11.98 14.29 -26.36
N ALA A 86 -11.61 13.06 -25.99
CA ALA A 86 -11.65 11.91 -26.90
C ALA A 86 -13.09 11.58 -27.35
N ALA A 87 -14.06 11.61 -26.43
CA ALA A 87 -15.46 11.35 -26.76
C ALA A 87 -16.09 12.45 -27.62
N GLU A 88 -15.74 13.72 -27.39
CA GLU A 88 -16.19 14.85 -28.22
C GLU A 88 -15.60 14.80 -29.63
N ALA A 89 -14.32 14.44 -29.75
CA ALA A 89 -13.68 14.22 -31.04
C ALA A 89 -14.35 13.06 -31.80
N GLU A 90 -14.64 11.95 -31.12
CA GLU A 90 -15.35 10.80 -31.71
C GLU A 90 -16.76 11.18 -32.18
N ALA A 91 -17.51 11.97 -31.39
CA ALA A 91 -18.83 12.46 -31.77
C ALA A 91 -18.79 13.43 -32.97
N ALA A 92 -17.77 14.29 -33.06
CA ALA A 92 -17.61 15.23 -34.17
C ALA A 92 -17.21 14.54 -35.49
N LEU A 93 -16.55 13.38 -35.43
CA LEU A 93 -16.24 12.54 -36.59
C LEU A 93 -17.42 11.68 -37.06
N ALA A 94 -18.43 11.47 -36.22
CA ALA A 94 -19.59 10.61 -36.48
C ALA A 94 -20.83 11.35 -37.02
N GLY A 95 -20.80 12.69 -37.11
CA GLY A 95 -21.88 13.54 -37.65
C GLY A 95 -21.53 14.18 -38.98
#